data_AF-A0A522NVG2-F1
#
_entry.id   AF-A0A522NVG2-F1
#
_cell.length_a   1.000
_cell.length_b   1.000
_cell.length_c   1.000
_cell.angle_alpha   90.00
_cell.angle_beta   90.00
_cell.angle_gamma   90.00
#
_symmetry.space_group_name_H-M   'P 1'
#
loop_
_entity.id
_entity.type
_entity.pdbx_description
1 polymer ?
#
loop_
_entity_poly.entity_id
_entity_poly.type
_entity_poly.pdbx_seq_one_letter_code
_entity_poly.pdbx_strand_id
1 'polypeptide(L)'
;MIVLTRLNGSQFAINPDLVERIVENPDTTITLVDGSNHIVTESLERVIALITEFRADVVARASVRRAEFLSGQRHLEAVPNEADDARNRRERKPRPS
;
A
#
# COMPACT_ATOMS: atom_id res chain seq x y z
N MET A 1 6.05 5.33 3.40
CA MET A 1 6.83 6.10 4.39
C MET A 1 8.24 5.56 4.41
N ILE A 2 9.22 6.45 4.41
CA ILE A 2 10.65 6.11 4.61
C ILE A 2 11.05 6.52 6.02
N VAL A 3 11.94 5.74 6.66
CA VAL A 3 12.45 6.02 8.01
C VAL A 3 13.83 6.64 7.87
N LEU A 4 14.06 7.70 8.64
CA LEU A 4 15.30 8.47 8.67
C LEU A 4 15.71 8.73 10.12
N THR A 5 17.00 9.03 10.30
CA THR A 5 17.59 9.21 11.61
C THR A 5 18.06 10.65 11.77
N ARG A 6 17.56 11.33 12.80
CA ARG A 6 18.05 12.67 13.16
C ARG A 6 19.46 12.58 13.74
N LEU A 7 20.17 13.70 13.76
CA LEU A 7 21.52 13.78 14.36
C LEU A 7 21.57 13.39 15.85
N ASN A 8 20.44 13.49 16.57
CA ASN A 8 20.34 13.06 17.97
C ASN A 8 20.06 11.55 18.14
N GLY A 9 20.09 10.76 17.06
CA GLY A 9 19.81 9.33 17.06
C GLY A 9 18.33 8.95 17.09
N SER A 10 17.41 9.92 17.23
CA SER A 10 15.97 9.63 17.15
C SER A 10 15.56 9.34 15.70
N GLN A 11 14.68 8.36 15.53
CA GLN A 11 14.13 8.01 14.22
C GLN A 11 12.78 8.69 14.00
N PHE A 12 12.49 8.99 12.73
CA PHE A 12 11.20 9.49 12.30
C PHE A 12 10.89 9.00 10.89
N ALA A 13 9.61 8.98 10.54
CA ALA A 13 9.16 8.56 9.23
C ALA A 13 8.56 9.75 8.47
N ILE A 14 8.87 9.85 7.18
CA ILE A 14 8.28 10.87 6.30
C ILE A 14 7.65 10.24 5.06
N ASN A 15 6.72 10.97 4.45
CA ASN A 15 6.25 10.65 3.11
C ASN A 15 7.30 11.13 2.09
N PRO A 16 7.97 10.24 1.35
CA PRO A 16 8.97 10.64 0.37
C PRO A 16 8.39 11.47 -0.78
N ASP A 17 7.08 11.36 -1.05
CA ASP A 17 6.43 12.14 -2.11
C ASP A 17 6.19 13.60 -1.74
N LEU A 18 6.39 13.97 -0.47
CA LEU A 18 6.34 15.35 0.02
C LEU A 18 7.72 16.00 0.15
N VAL A 19 8.78 15.29 -0.24
CA VAL A 19 10.13 15.86 -0.27
C VAL A 19 10.22 16.82 -1.45
N GLU A 20 10.50 18.08 -1.14
CA GLU A 20 10.71 19.12 -2.14
C GLU A 20 12.18 19.17 -2.59
N ARG A 21 13.10 19.12 -1.63
CA ARG A 21 14.55 19.26 -1.88
C ARG A 21 15.36 18.49 -0.84
N ILE A 22 16.51 17.97 -1.28
CA ILE A 22 17.51 17.35 -0.41
C ILE A 22 18.85 18.00 -0.73
N VAL A 23 19.59 18.46 0.29
CA VAL A 23 20.93 19.04 0.16
C VAL A 23 21.84 18.54 1.25
N GLU A 24 23.07 18.23 0.89
CA GLU A 24 24.13 17.75 1.78
C GLU A 24 25.19 18.85 1.95
N ASN A 25 25.35 19.37 3.17
CA ASN A 25 26.38 20.35 3.54
C ASN A 25 26.43 20.61 5.07
N PRO A 26 27.41 20.09 5.83
CA PRO A 26 28.08 18.78 5.67
C PRO A 26 27.12 17.61 5.96
N ASP A 27 26.01 17.89 6.66
CA ASP A 27 24.92 16.96 6.94
C ASP A 27 23.81 17.09 5.89
N THR A 28 22.95 16.08 5.78
CA THR A 28 21.84 16.09 4.84
C THR A 28 20.63 16.80 5.43
N THR A 29 20.16 17.85 4.76
CA THR A 29 18.90 18.54 5.06
C THR A 29 17.85 18.19 4.01
N ILE A 30 16.69 17.76 4.49
CA ILE A 30 15.50 17.47 3.70
C ILE A 30 14.49 18.58 3.95
N THR A 31 14.06 19.23 2.87
CA THR A 31 12.98 20.23 2.88
C THR A 31 11.73 19.57 2.32
N LEU A 32 10.63 19.65 3.07
CA LEU A 32 9.31 19.20 2.63
C LEU A 32 8.54 20.35 1.96
N VAL A 33 7.52 20.01 1.17
CA VAL A 33 6.68 20.98 0.44
C VAL A 33 5.93 21.97 1.32
N ASP A 34 5.82 21.72 2.62
CA ASP A 34 5.24 22.65 3.60
C ASP A 34 6.28 23.65 4.15
N GLY A 35 7.52 23.60 3.66
CA GLY A 35 8.65 24.41 4.10
C GLY A 35 9.35 23.90 5.35
N SER A 36 8.90 22.80 5.96
CA SER A 36 9.57 22.20 7.11
C SER A 36 10.90 21.55 6.71
N ASN A 37 11.90 21.66 7.59
CA ASN A 37 13.23 21.14 7.36
C ASN A 37 13.60 20.07 8.38
N HIS A 38 14.26 19.02 7.92
CA HIS A 38 14.75 17.93 8.75
C HIS A 38 16.20 17.61 8.41
N ILE A 39 17.05 17.62 9.44
CA ILE A 39 18.46 17.25 9.30
C ILE A 39 18.61 15.79 9.70
N VAL A 40 19.26 15.01 8.84
CA VAL A 40 19.37 13.56 8.95
C VAL A 40 20.81 13.10 8.78
N THR A 41 21.11 11.91 9.32
CA THR A 41 22.45 11.31 9.26
C THR A 41 22.72 10.59 7.94
N GLU A 42 21.67 10.23 7.21
CA GLU A 42 21.73 9.57 5.92
C GLU A 42 22.29 10.54 4.85
N SER A 43 23.21 10.06 4.01
CA SER A 43 23.70 10.85 2.86
C SER A 43 22.60 11.12 1.83
N LEU A 44 22.83 12.10 0.95
CA LEU A 44 21.93 12.40 -0.17
C LEU A 44 21.61 11.13 -0.98
N GLU A 45 22.64 10.35 -1.33
CA GLU A 45 22.51 9.11 -2.09
C GLU A 45 21.65 8.08 -1.36
N ARG A 46 21.82 7.93 -0.04
CA ARG A 46 21.03 6.98 0.75
C ARG A 46 19.57 7.39 0.80
N VAL A 47 19.27 8.68 0.94
CA VAL A 47 17.88 9.18 0.92
C VAL A 47 17.24 8.90 -0.44
N ILE A 48 17.94 9.14 -1.56
CA ILE A 48 17.44 8.84 -2.91
C ILE A 48 17.17 7.34 -3.08
N ALA A 49 18.06 6.48 -2.58
CA ALA A 49 17.87 5.04 -2.62
C ALA A 49 16.61 4.63 -1.84
N LEU A 50 16.41 5.15 -0.62
CA LEU A 50 15.21 4.89 0.20
C LEU A 50 13.92 5.30 -0.52
N ILE A 51 13.92 6.46 -1.18
CA ILE A 51 12.76 6.95 -1.96
C ILE A 51 12.47 5.99 -3.13
N THR A 52 13.51 5.58 -3.86
CA THR A 52 13.39 4.69 -5.02
C THR A 52 12.90 3.31 -4.61
N GLU A 53 13.49 2.74 -3.56
CA GLU A 53 13.08 1.46 -2.95
C GLU A 53 11.62 1.51 -2.53
N PHE A 54 11.20 2.58 -1.84
CA PHE A 54 9.80 2.75 -1.43
C PHE A 54 8.84 2.73 -2.62
N ARG A 55 9.13 3.49 -3.67
CA ARG A 55 8.28 3.55 -4.87
C ARG A 55 8.25 2.22 -5.61
N ALA A 56 9.40 1.56 -5.77
CA ALA A 56 9.49 0.24 -6.39
C ALA A 56 8.69 -0.80 -5.61
N ASP A 57 8.79 -0.80 -4.27
CA ASP A 57 8.09 -1.74 -3.39
C ASP A 57 6.56 -1.53 -3.41
N VAL A 58 6.09 -0.27 -3.53
CA VAL A 58 4.66 0.02 -3.76
C VAL A 58 4.19 -0.57 -5.09
N VAL A 59 4.92 -0.35 -6.19
CA VAL A 59 4.56 -0.85 -7.53
C VAL A 59 4.62 -2.38 -7.59
N ALA A 60 5.66 -2.99 -7.02
CA ALA A 60 5.83 -4.43 -6.99
C ALA A 60 4.66 -5.10 -6.24
N ARG A 61 4.32 -4.60 -5.04
CA ARG A 61 3.20 -5.14 -4.25
C ARG A 61 1.85 -4.95 -4.93
N ALA A 62 1.63 -3.82 -5.61
CA ALA A 62 0.41 -3.62 -6.39
C ALA A 62 0.32 -4.61 -7.57
N SER A 63 1.44 -4.83 -8.27
CA SER A 63 1.54 -5.75 -9.41
C SER A 63 1.30 -7.21 -9.01
N VAL A 64 1.87 -7.67 -7.90
CA VAL A 64 1.65 -9.02 -7.38
C VAL A 64 0.17 -9.26 -7.05
N ARG A 65 -0.46 -8.34 -6.30
CA ARG A 65 -1.90 -8.43 -6.00
C ARG A 65 -2.76 -8.47 -7.26
N ARG A 66 -2.36 -7.72 -8.30
CA ARG A 66 -3.05 -7.73 -9.60
C ARG A 66 -2.89 -9.07 -10.31
N ALA A 67 -1.69 -9.64 -10.31
CA ALA A 67 -1.43 -10.95 -10.91
C ALA A 67 -2.20 -12.06 -10.19
N GLU A 68 -2.23 -12.07 -8.86
CA GLU A 68 -3.05 -13.00 -8.05
C GLU A 68 -4.54 -12.86 -8.32
N PHE A 69 -5.02 -11.63 -8.54
CA PHE A 69 -6.41 -11.38 -8.91
C PHE A 69 -6.74 -11.95 -10.30
N LEU A 70 -5.83 -11.82 -11.26
CA LEU A 70 -6.03 -12.28 -12.64
C LEU A 70 -5.80 -13.79 -12.80
N SER A 71 -4.92 -14.40 -12.01
CA SER A 71 -4.66 -15.85 -12.03
C SER A 71 -5.75 -16.64 -11.29
N GLY A 72 -6.47 -15.98 -10.37
CA GLY A 72 -7.68 -16.54 -9.77
C GLY A 72 -8.90 -16.30 -10.64
N GLN A 73 -9.30 -17.30 -11.44
CA GLN A 73 -10.72 -17.55 -11.72
C GLN A 73 -11.45 -17.75 -10.38
N ARG A 74 -11.71 -16.69 -9.63
CA ARG A 74 -12.65 -16.73 -8.53
C ARG A 74 -14.03 -16.60 -9.15
N HIS A 75 -14.63 -17.78 -9.30
CA HIS A 75 -16.06 -18.00 -9.42
C HIS A 75 -16.78 -16.89 -8.65
N LEU A 76 -17.39 -15.96 -9.37
CA LEU A 76 -18.43 -15.12 -8.80
C LEU A 76 -19.59 -16.09 -8.53
N GLU A 77 -19.53 -16.75 -7.38
CA GLU A 77 -20.63 -17.60 -6.96
C GLU A 77 -21.78 -16.66 -6.64
N ALA A 78 -22.90 -16.88 -7.33
CA ALA A 78 -24.11 -16.12 -7.05
C ALA A 78 -24.43 -16.30 -5.57
N VAL A 79 -24.47 -15.19 -4.83
CA VAL A 79 -25.02 -15.21 -3.47
C VAL A 79 -26.43 -15.77 -3.61
N PRO A 80 -26.74 -16.94 -3.02
CA PRO A 80 -28.06 -17.53 -3.17
C PRO A 80 -29.07 -16.52 -2.64
N ASN A 81 -29.96 -16.09 -3.54
CA ASN A 81 -31.05 -15.21 -3.19
C ASN A 81 -32.02 -16.03 -2.32
N GLU A 82 -32.33 -15.55 -1.11
CA GLU A 82 -33.28 -16.23 -0.21
C GLU A 82 -34.64 -16.51 -0.89
N ALA A 83 -34.99 -15.72 -1.91
CA ALA A 83 -36.19 -15.91 -2.72
C ALA A 83 -36.12 -17.15 -3.65
N ASP A 84 -34.94 -17.59 -4.07
CA ASP A 84 -34.76 -18.76 -4.94
C ASP A 84 -34.78 -20.07 -4.12
N ASP A 85 -34.24 -20.05 -2.91
CA ASP A 85 -34.32 -21.16 -1.95
C ASP A 85 -35.76 -21.46 -1.50
N ALA A 86 -36.58 -20.40 -1.35
CA ALA A 86 -37.97 -20.53 -0.94
C ALA A 86 -38.86 -21.15 -2.05
N ARG A 87 -38.54 -20.97 -3.34
CA ARG A 87 -39.27 -21.61 -4.44
C ARG A 87 -38.94 -23.09 -4.55
N ASN A 88 -37.66 -23.45 -4.45
CA ASN A 88 -37.20 -24.84 -4.62
C ASN A 88 -37.70 -25.78 -3.50
N ARG A 89 -37.94 -25.27 -2.28
CA ARG A 89 -38.57 -26.05 -1.18
C ARG A 89 -40.07 -26.28 -1.36
N ARG A 90 -40.78 -25.43 -2.10
CA ARG A 90 -42.24 -25.54 -2.30
C ARG A 90 -42.60 -26.56 -3.38
N GLU A 91 -41.72 -26.84 -4.33
CA GLU A 91 -41.95 -27.81 -5.41
C GLU A 91 -41.70 -29.28 -5.00
N ARG A 92 -41.05 -29.52 -3.86
CA ARG A 92 -40.71 -30.88 -3.37
C ARG A 92 -41.74 -31.53 -2.44
N LYS A 93 -42.93 -30.94 -2.25
CA LYS A 93 -43.96 -31.56 -1.40
C LYS A 93 -44.74 -32.62 -2.21
N PRO A 94 -44.70 -33.92 -1.84
CA PRO A 94 -45.41 -34.97 -2.58
C PRO A 94 -46.92 -34.80 -2.42
N ARG A 95 -47.67 -35.01 -3.52
CA ARG A 95 -49.14 -35.04 -3.52
C ARG A 95 -49.62 -36.18 -2.59
N PRO A 96 -50.58 -35.94 -1.68
CA PRO A 96 -51.15 -37.02 -0.90
C PRO A 96 -52.02 -37.90 -1.81
N SER A 97 -51.86 -39.21 -1.62
CA SER A 97 -52.58 -40.32 -2.22
C SER A 97 -54.08 -40.33 -1.92
#